data_AF-X1T0U5-F1
#
_entry.id   AF-X1T0U5-F1
#
_cell.length_a   1.000
_cell.length_b   1.000
_cell.length_c   1.000
_cell.angle_alpha   90.00
_cell.angle_beta   90.00
_cell.angle_gamma   90.00
#
_symmetry.space_group_name_H-M   'P 1'
#
loop_
_entity.id
_entity.type
_entity.pdbx_description
1 polymer ?
#
loop_
_entity_poly.entity_id
_entity_poly.type
_entity_poly.pdbx_seq_one_letter_code
_entity_poly.pdbx_strand_id
1 'polypeptide(L)'
;MKKLEAKHIIAVLMNAQRSGIEAGESKLKELQKAGPRWAVKNESDNKIVGTMLDVCGCTALHLAGRSKIVWAFKALGNPDRYGDLAINGLSISKNDYQGGYGLRANLSNRQELSVREEAVKAFCDYCKVHGLECSWSSRID
;
A
#
# COMPACT_ATOMS: atom_id res chain seq x y z
N MET A 1 14.31 -18.91 10.23
CA MET A 1 13.80 -17.80 11.07
C MET A 1 13.11 -18.39 12.30
N LYS A 2 13.30 -17.80 13.49
CA LYS A 2 12.61 -18.28 14.71
C LYS A 2 11.15 -17.80 14.70
N LYS A 3 10.22 -18.60 15.25
CA LYS A 3 8.78 -18.27 15.29
C LYS A 3 8.49 -16.93 15.98
N LEU A 4 9.23 -16.62 17.04
CA LEU A 4 9.09 -15.35 17.78
C LEU A 4 9.51 -14.14 16.94
N GLU A 5 10.61 -14.26 16.20
CA GLU A 5 11.10 -13.23 15.29
C GLU A 5 10.09 -12.96 14.16
N ALA A 6 9.55 -14.03 13.56
CA ALA A 6 8.51 -13.90 12.55
C ALA A 6 7.27 -13.18 13.10
N LYS A 7 6.81 -13.48 14.32
CA LYS A 7 5.69 -12.78 14.96
C LYS A 7 5.98 -11.30 15.18
N HIS A 8 7.19 -10.97 15.61
CA HIS A 8 7.61 -9.57 15.78
C HIS A 8 7.56 -8.80 14.46
N ILE A 9 8.06 -9.41 13.36
CA ILE A 9 8.00 -8.81 12.02
C ILE A 9 6.56 -8.55 11.61
N ILE A 10 5.64 -9.50 11.80
CA ILE A 10 4.22 -9.29 11.49
C ILE A 10 3.61 -8.15 12.33
N ALA A 11 3.95 -8.05 13.62
CA ALA A 11 3.50 -6.95 14.46
C ALA A 11 4.00 -5.58 13.95
N VAL A 12 5.25 -5.50 13.49
CA VAL A 12 5.81 -4.29 12.85
C VAL A 12 5.02 -3.93 11.59
N LEU A 13 4.68 -4.90 10.74
CA LEU A 13 3.89 -4.64 9.52
C LEU A 13 2.47 -4.15 9.82
N MET A 14 1.83 -4.66 10.88
CA MET A 14 0.51 -4.18 11.31
C MET A 14 0.58 -2.72 11.80
N ASN A 15 1.65 -2.33 12.49
CA ASN A 15 1.86 -0.94 12.88
C ASN A 15 2.20 -0.05 11.68
N ALA A 16 3.00 -0.56 10.72
CA ALA A 16 3.25 0.13 9.46
C ALA A 16 1.94 0.36 8.68
N GLN A 17 1.04 -0.63 8.67
CA GLN A 17 -0.30 -0.50 8.06
C GLN A 17 -1.10 0.64 8.70
N ARG A 18 -1.12 0.71 10.04
CA ARG A 18 -1.78 1.81 10.75
C ARG A 18 -1.18 3.16 10.40
N SER A 19 0.16 3.26 10.39
CA SER A 19 0.86 4.50 10.03
C SER A 19 0.54 4.93 8.59
N GLY A 20 0.46 3.99 7.65
CA GLY A 20 0.04 4.27 6.28
C GLY A 20 -1.40 4.79 6.18
N ILE A 21 -2.34 4.18 6.90
CA ILE A 21 -3.75 4.63 6.94
C ILE A 21 -3.84 6.06 7.48
N GLU A 22 -3.20 6.34 8.62
CA GLU A 22 -3.22 7.67 9.24
C GLU A 22 -2.62 8.75 8.31
N ALA A 23 -1.52 8.43 7.62
CA ALA A 23 -0.88 9.34 6.67
C ALA A 23 -1.79 9.62 5.45
N GLY A 24 -2.42 8.58 4.89
CA GLY A 24 -3.38 8.72 3.80
C GLY A 24 -4.60 9.55 4.19
N GLU A 25 -5.17 9.33 5.38
CA GLU A 25 -6.28 10.13 5.89
C GLU A 25 -5.90 11.60 6.11
N SER A 26 -4.69 11.86 6.62
CA SER A 26 -4.15 13.22 6.76
C SER A 26 -4.07 13.91 5.40
N LYS A 27 -3.52 13.21 4.39
CA LYS A 27 -3.41 13.75 3.03
C LYS A 27 -4.78 14.01 2.40
N LEU A 28 -5.76 13.14 2.63
CA LEU A 28 -7.13 13.35 2.16
C LEU A 28 -7.74 14.63 2.75
N LYS A 29 -7.58 14.86 4.05
CA LYS A 29 -8.07 16.08 4.72
C LYS A 29 -7.41 17.34 4.15
N GLU A 30 -6.11 17.28 3.83
CA GLU A 30 -5.38 18.36 3.18
C GLU A 30 -5.99 18.67 1.80
N LEU A 31 -6.20 17.66 0.95
CA LEU A 31 -6.78 17.83 -0.38
C LEU A 31 -8.21 18.38 -0.32
N GLN A 32 -9.03 17.87 0.58
CA GLN A 32 -10.41 18.35 0.78
C GLN A 32 -10.44 19.83 1.19
N LYS A 33 -9.49 20.27 2.02
CA LYS A 33 -9.37 21.67 2.44
C LYS A 33 -8.88 22.57 1.30
N ALA A 34 -7.99 22.07 0.44
CA ALA A 34 -7.52 22.80 -0.75
C ALA A 34 -8.62 22.96 -1.81
N GLY A 35 -9.59 22.05 -1.81
CA GLY A 35 -10.70 22.05 -2.76
C GLY A 35 -10.38 21.29 -4.06
N PRO A 36 -11.33 21.23 -4.99
CA PRO A 36 -11.17 20.49 -6.23
C PRO A 36 -10.07 21.07 -7.10
N ARG A 37 -9.16 20.19 -7.55
CA ARG A 37 -8.05 20.54 -8.43
C ARG A 37 -8.47 20.53 -9.89
N TRP A 38 -9.35 19.60 -10.29
CA TRP A 38 -9.77 19.41 -11.68
C TRP A 38 -11.28 19.34 -11.84
N ALA A 39 -11.76 19.86 -12.96
CA ALA A 39 -13.14 19.70 -13.41
C ALA A 39 -13.23 18.47 -14.33
N VAL A 40 -14.15 17.57 -14.04
CA VAL A 40 -14.51 16.45 -14.92
C VAL A 40 -15.51 16.98 -15.94
N LYS A 41 -15.16 16.90 -17.22
CA LYS A 41 -16.03 17.33 -18.31
C LYS A 41 -16.59 16.11 -19.03
N ASN A 42 -17.86 16.21 -19.41
CA ASN A 42 -18.48 15.28 -20.33
C ASN A 42 -17.88 15.45 -21.73
N GLU A 43 -17.45 14.36 -22.35
CA GLU A 43 -16.78 14.41 -23.66
C GLU A 43 -17.70 14.90 -24.78
N SER A 44 -19.01 14.63 -24.69
CA SER A 44 -19.94 14.93 -25.79
C SER A 44 -20.30 16.41 -25.93
N ASP A 45 -20.38 17.14 -24.81
CA ASP A 45 -20.80 18.55 -24.80
C ASP A 45 -19.88 19.48 -24.00
N ASN A 46 -18.72 18.97 -23.54
CA ASN A 46 -17.73 19.70 -22.73
C ASN A 46 -18.27 20.32 -21.42
N LYS A 47 -19.48 19.95 -20.99
CA LYS A 47 -20.03 20.45 -19.72
C LYS A 47 -19.35 19.80 -18.54
N ILE A 48 -19.15 20.57 -17.48
CA ILE A 48 -18.61 20.06 -16.22
C ILE A 48 -19.67 19.17 -15.56
N VAL A 49 -19.34 17.90 -15.33
CA VAL A 49 -20.19 16.89 -14.69
C VAL A 49 -19.70 16.49 -13.30
N GLY A 50 -18.53 16.96 -12.89
CA GLY A 50 -17.97 16.68 -11.58
C GLY A 50 -16.66 17.39 -11.34
N THR A 51 -16.06 17.11 -10.18
CA THR A 51 -14.72 17.61 -9.83
C THR A 51 -13.90 16.51 -9.17
N MET A 52 -12.58 16.62 -9.30
CA MET A 52 -11.62 15.70 -8.67
C MET A 52 -10.66 16.50 -7.79
N LEU A 53 -10.32 15.91 -6.64
CA LEU A 53 -9.33 16.47 -5.72
C LEU A 53 -7.89 16.23 -6.23
N ASP A 54 -7.66 15.15 -6.98
CA ASP A 54 -6.35 14.75 -7.51
C ASP A 54 -6.48 13.74 -8.68
N VAL A 55 -5.36 13.31 -9.26
CA VAL A 55 -5.29 12.17 -10.21
C VAL A 55 -5.75 10.90 -9.53
N CYS A 56 -6.44 10.07 -10.31
CA CYS A 56 -6.64 8.67 -9.97
C CYS A 56 -5.37 7.89 -10.31
N GLY A 57 -5.04 6.91 -9.48
CA GLY A 57 -3.96 5.98 -9.81
C GLY A 57 -3.81 4.84 -8.83
N CYS A 58 -2.78 4.04 -9.08
CA CYS A 58 -2.46 2.85 -8.34
C CYS A 58 -1.08 2.94 -7.68
N THR A 59 -0.94 2.29 -6.53
CA THR A 59 0.33 2.11 -5.82
C THR A 59 0.52 0.64 -5.50
N ALA A 60 1.77 0.18 -5.51
CA ALA A 60 2.13 -1.19 -5.16
C ALA A 60 3.28 -1.19 -4.15
N LEU A 61 3.21 -2.09 -3.17
CA LEU A 61 4.30 -2.39 -2.25
C LEU A 61 5.08 -3.61 -2.76
N HIS A 62 6.40 -3.55 -2.68
CA HIS A 62 7.31 -4.57 -3.19
C HIS A 62 8.24 -5.06 -2.08
N LEU A 63 8.55 -6.35 -2.14
CA LEU A 63 9.45 -7.04 -1.22
C LEU A 63 10.48 -7.84 -2.00
N ALA A 64 11.76 -7.72 -1.63
CA ALA A 64 12.79 -8.61 -2.13
C ALA A 64 12.48 -10.08 -1.74
N GLY A 65 12.70 -11.03 -2.65
CA GLY A 65 12.35 -12.45 -2.41
C GLY A 65 13.08 -13.12 -1.24
N ARG A 66 14.20 -12.54 -0.78
CA ARG A 66 14.98 -12.99 0.39
C ARG A 66 14.80 -12.10 1.62
N SER A 67 13.88 -11.14 1.61
CA SER A 67 13.65 -10.22 2.72
C SER A 67 13.15 -10.93 3.98
N LYS A 68 13.44 -10.36 5.16
CA LYS A 68 12.94 -10.87 6.44
C LYS A 68 11.42 -10.96 6.48
N ILE A 69 10.72 -10.03 5.81
CA ILE A 69 9.26 -10.04 5.68
C ILE A 69 8.81 -11.32 4.96
N VAL A 70 9.38 -11.62 3.79
CA VAL A 70 9.01 -12.84 3.03
C VAL A 70 9.26 -14.10 3.85
N TRP A 71 10.37 -14.16 4.59
CA TRP A 71 10.64 -15.28 5.49
C TRP A 71 9.64 -15.40 6.63
N ALA A 72 9.15 -14.29 7.18
CA ALA A 72 8.10 -14.30 8.20
C ALA A 72 6.77 -14.84 7.64
N PHE A 73 6.38 -14.41 6.44
CA PHE A 73 5.20 -14.94 5.74
C PHE A 73 5.34 -16.44 5.42
N LYS A 74 6.51 -16.91 5.01
CA LYS A 74 6.74 -18.36 4.80
C LYS A 74 6.69 -19.17 6.10
N ALA A 75 7.06 -18.57 7.23
CA ALA A 75 7.10 -19.25 8.51
C ALA A 75 5.73 -19.30 9.21
N LEU A 76 4.86 -18.32 8.96
CA LEU A 76 3.60 -18.14 9.71
C LEU A 76 2.35 -18.06 8.83
N GLY A 77 2.52 -17.82 7.53
CA GLY A 77 1.43 -17.55 6.60
C GLY A 77 0.76 -18.81 6.14
N ASN A 78 -0.55 -18.70 5.92
CA ASN A 78 -1.32 -19.75 5.31
C ASN A 78 -1.41 -19.48 3.80
N PRO A 79 -1.10 -20.47 2.95
CA PRO A 79 -1.34 -20.33 1.53
C PRO A 79 -2.84 -20.23 1.26
N ASP A 80 -3.22 -19.31 0.40
CA ASP A 80 -4.56 -19.27 -0.17
C ASP A 80 -4.68 -20.20 -1.40
N ARG A 81 -5.85 -20.24 -2.03
CA ARG A 81 -6.10 -21.06 -3.22
C ARG A 81 -5.24 -20.70 -4.44
N TYR A 82 -4.62 -19.53 -4.44
CA TYR A 82 -3.74 -19.02 -5.50
C TYR A 82 -2.26 -19.18 -5.16
N GLY A 83 -1.94 -19.69 -3.96
CA GLY A 83 -0.58 -19.86 -3.47
C GLY A 83 0.02 -18.59 -2.84
N ASP A 84 -0.79 -17.54 -2.65
CA ASP A 84 -0.39 -16.34 -1.91
C ASP A 84 -0.33 -16.65 -0.41
N LEU A 85 0.63 -16.08 0.30
CA LEU A 85 0.75 -16.29 1.74
C LEU A 85 0.06 -15.14 2.47
N ALA A 86 -0.98 -15.44 3.25
CA ALA A 86 -1.78 -14.45 3.96
C ALA A 86 -1.65 -14.59 5.50
N ILE A 87 -1.57 -13.44 6.19
CA ILE A 87 -1.53 -13.30 7.65
C ILE A 87 -2.21 -11.98 8.04
N ASN A 88 -3.20 -12.01 8.93
CA ASN A 88 -3.79 -10.82 9.56
C ASN A 88 -4.21 -9.70 8.58
N GLY A 89 -4.81 -10.05 7.44
CA GLY A 89 -5.25 -9.07 6.43
C GLY A 89 -4.14 -8.50 5.54
N LEU A 90 -2.91 -9.00 5.69
CA LEU A 90 -1.79 -8.79 4.78
C LEU A 90 -1.59 -10.04 3.92
N SER A 91 -1.17 -9.90 2.68
CA SER A 91 -0.73 -11.04 1.87
C SER A 91 0.46 -10.71 0.99
N ILE A 92 1.25 -11.73 0.65
CA ILE A 92 2.32 -11.61 -0.34
C ILE A 92 2.05 -12.53 -1.53
N SER A 93 2.25 -11.99 -2.74
CA SER A 93 2.11 -12.74 -4.00
C SER A 93 3.37 -12.67 -4.82
N LYS A 94 3.79 -13.81 -5.40
CA LYS A 94 4.88 -13.83 -6.40
C LYS A 94 4.46 -13.26 -7.76
N ASN A 95 3.17 -13.23 -8.04
CA ASN A 95 2.65 -12.84 -9.36
C ASN A 95 2.67 -11.31 -9.54
N ASP A 96 2.75 -10.57 -8.44
CA ASP A 96 2.57 -9.12 -8.43
C ASP A 96 3.88 -8.33 -8.63
N TYR A 97 5.06 -8.97 -8.51
CA TYR A 97 6.36 -8.28 -8.66
C TYR A 97 7.48 -9.20 -9.16
N GLN A 98 8.03 -8.87 -10.33
CA GLN A 98 9.16 -9.60 -10.92
C GLN A 98 10.43 -9.38 -10.08
N GLY A 99 11.06 -10.47 -9.62
CA GLY A 99 12.25 -10.43 -8.77
C GLY A 99 11.96 -10.51 -7.26
N GLY A 100 10.69 -10.56 -6.86
CA GLY A 100 10.33 -10.62 -5.45
C GLY A 100 8.88 -11.02 -5.21
N TYR A 101 8.21 -10.26 -4.34
CA TYR A 101 6.80 -10.41 -4.02
C TYR A 101 6.15 -9.04 -3.99
N GLY A 102 4.91 -8.95 -4.49
CA GLY A 102 4.03 -7.84 -4.14
C GLY A 102 3.47 -8.06 -2.74
N LEU A 103 3.40 -7.00 -1.94
CA LEU A 103 2.75 -6.99 -0.64
C LEU A 103 1.40 -6.28 -0.76
N ARG A 104 0.33 -6.98 -0.40
CA ARG A 104 -1.02 -6.42 -0.32
C ARG A 104 -1.29 -6.05 1.14
N ALA A 105 -1.51 -4.77 1.36
CA ALA A 105 -1.93 -4.20 2.62
C ALA A 105 -3.06 -3.21 2.36
N ASN A 106 -4.12 -3.24 3.17
CA ASN A 106 -5.20 -2.26 3.05
C ASN A 106 -4.75 -0.96 3.72
N LEU A 107 -4.33 0.02 2.92
CA LEU A 107 -3.84 1.32 3.39
C LEU A 107 -4.82 2.47 3.12
N SER A 108 -5.69 2.34 2.12
CA SER A 108 -6.69 3.35 1.77
C SER A 108 -7.71 2.80 0.78
N ASN A 109 -8.97 3.22 0.92
CA ASN A 109 -10.04 2.95 -0.06
C ASN A 109 -10.21 4.11 -1.07
N ARG A 110 -9.31 5.10 -1.06
CA ARG A 110 -9.33 6.26 -1.94
C ARG A 110 -8.74 5.96 -3.30
N GLN A 111 -9.08 6.77 -4.31
CA GLN A 111 -8.51 6.68 -5.66
C GLN A 111 -7.46 7.77 -5.92
N GLU A 112 -7.48 8.85 -5.14
CA GLU A 112 -6.53 9.95 -5.23
C GLU A 112 -5.09 9.44 -5.06
N LEU A 113 -4.26 9.61 -6.09
CA LEU A 113 -2.92 9.06 -6.15
C LEU A 113 -2.05 9.60 -5.02
N SER A 114 -2.07 10.92 -4.77
CA SER A 114 -1.30 11.52 -3.68
C SER A 114 -1.66 10.94 -2.31
N VAL A 115 -2.92 10.55 -2.09
CA VAL A 115 -3.36 9.89 -0.85
C VAL A 115 -2.74 8.50 -0.73
N ARG A 116 -2.76 7.74 -1.83
CA ARG A 116 -2.17 6.40 -1.87
C ARG A 116 -0.66 6.44 -1.70
N GLU A 117 0.01 7.35 -2.39
CA GLU A 117 1.47 7.55 -2.31
C GLU A 117 1.92 7.87 -0.90
N GLU A 118 1.24 8.80 -0.21
CA GLU A 118 1.59 9.14 1.16
C GLU A 118 1.37 7.95 2.12
N ALA A 119 0.33 7.15 1.87
CA ALA A 119 0.05 5.95 2.65
C ALA A 119 1.13 4.86 2.49
N VAL A 120 1.52 4.52 1.24
CA VAL A 120 2.57 3.51 1.00
C VAL A 120 3.94 4.01 1.43
N LYS A 121 4.22 5.31 1.29
CA LYS A 121 5.46 5.92 1.75
C LYS A 121 5.61 5.81 3.26
N ALA A 122 4.60 6.22 4.03
CA ALA A 122 4.62 6.10 5.49
C ALA A 122 4.74 4.64 5.95
N PHE A 123 4.07 3.71 5.26
CA PHE A 123 4.22 2.27 5.50
C PHE A 123 5.68 1.80 5.34
N CYS A 124 6.32 2.15 4.22
CA CYS A 124 7.70 1.78 3.94
C CYS A 124 8.68 2.45 4.89
N ASP A 125 8.46 3.72 5.23
CA ASP A 125 9.29 4.46 6.18
C ASP A 125 9.24 3.84 7.58
N TYR A 126 8.05 3.43 8.04
CA TYR A 126 7.90 2.70 9.30
C TYR A 126 8.68 1.37 9.26
N CYS A 127 8.52 0.59 8.18
CA CYS A 127 9.28 -0.65 8.01
C CYS A 127 10.80 -0.42 8.07
N LYS A 128 11.29 0.63 7.40
CA LYS A 128 12.71 0.99 7.34
C LYS A 128 13.28 1.35 8.70
N VAL A 129 12.55 2.11 9.54
CA VAL A 129 12.95 2.43 10.93
C VAL A 129 13.16 1.15 11.76
N HIS A 130 12.41 0.10 11.46
CA HIS A 130 12.54 -1.22 12.09
C HIS A 130 13.50 -2.18 11.37
N GLY A 131 14.30 -1.68 10.43
CA GLY A 131 15.28 -2.50 9.69
C GLY A 131 14.66 -3.53 8.76
N LEU A 132 13.43 -3.28 8.30
CA LEU A 132 12.72 -4.11 7.32
C LEU A 132 12.69 -3.40 5.97
N GLU A 133 13.16 -4.11 4.94
CA GLU A 133 13.18 -3.61 3.57
C GLU A 133 11.81 -3.80 2.91
N CYS A 134 11.18 -2.68 2.55
CA CYS A 134 9.98 -2.61 1.74
C CYS A 134 10.07 -1.37 0.86
N SER A 135 9.81 -1.51 -0.43
CA SER A 135 9.78 -0.42 -1.39
C SER A 135 8.41 -0.30 -2.01
N TRP A 136 8.15 0.78 -2.74
CA TRP A 136 6.87 1.00 -3.39
C TRP A 136 7.03 1.67 -4.75
N SER A 137 5.99 1.61 -5.56
CA SER A 137 5.88 2.36 -6.83
C SER A 137 4.46 2.87 -7.01
N SER A 138 4.31 3.91 -7.83
CA SER A 138 3.02 4.48 -8.22
C SER A 138 2.87 4.56 -9.73
N ARG A 139 1.61 4.61 -10.20
CA ARG A 139 1.24 4.84 -11.59
C ARG A 139 -0.07 5.60 -11.65
N ILE A 140 -0.15 6.61 -12.50
CA ILE A 140 -1.42 7.29 -12.86
C ILE A 140 -2.24 6.34 -13.75
N ASP A 141 -3.55 6.28 -13.53
CA ASP A 141 -4.48 5.53 -14.38
C ASP A 141 -5.17 6.43 -15.41
#